data_AF-A0A2D7HMS0-F1
#
_entry.id   AF-A0A2D7HMS0-F1
#
_cell.length_a   1.000
_cell.length_b   1.000
_cell.length_c   1.000
_cell.angle_alpha   90.00
_cell.angle_beta   90.00
_cell.angle_gamma   90.00
#
_symmetry.space_group_name_H-M   'P 1'
#
loop_
_entity.id
_entity.type
_entity.pdbx_description
1 polymer ?
#
loop_
_entity_poly.entity_id
_entity_poly.type
_entity_poly.pdbx_seq_one_letter_code
_entity_poly.pdbx_strand_id
1 'polypeptide(L)' 'MHLDQKITVFCTDHETKKDGKILRIYNGGIDVEVSGTIIKLKKTKPNFYVGSMAGLEFVVETK' A
#
# COMPACT_ATOMS: atom_id res chain seq x y z
N MET A 1 -7.43 2.11 -10.59
CA MET A 1 -6.97 2.80 -9.36
C MET A 1 -7.56 4.19 -9.33
N HIS A 2 -8.20 4.57 -8.22
CA HIS A 2 -8.70 5.92 -7.97
C HIS A 2 -8.51 6.32 -6.50
N LEU A 3 -8.65 7.61 -6.20
CA LEU A 3 -8.65 8.11 -4.82
C LEU A 3 -9.80 7.50 -4.01
N ASP A 4 -9.60 7.36 -2.71
CA ASP A 4 -10.55 6.77 -1.77
C ASP A 4 -10.89 5.29 -2.02
N GLN A 5 -10.25 4.64 -3.00
CA GLN A 5 -10.41 3.22 -3.27
C GLN A 5 -9.93 2.38 -2.07
N LYS A 6 -10.77 1.45 -1.62
CA LYS A 6 -10.36 0.40 -0.68
C LYS A 6 -9.52 -0.66 -1.40
N ILE A 7 -8.39 -1.02 -0.81
CA ILE A 7 -7.46 -2.02 -1.32
C ILE A 7 -6.98 -2.93 -0.19
N THR A 8 -6.43 -4.08 -0.52
CA THR A 8 -5.79 -4.96 0.46
C THR A 8 -4.30 -4.68 0.51
N VAL A 9 -3.79 -4.42 1.71
CA VAL A 9 -2.37 -4.27 2.00
C VAL A 9 -1.88 -5.54 2.70
N PHE A 10 -0.81 -6.14 2.20
CA PHE A 10 -0.17 -7.32 2.77
C PHE A 10 1.10 -6.91 3.53
N CYS A 11 1.21 -7.29 4.80
CA CYS A 11 2.43 -7.16 5.58
C CYS A 11 3.20 -8.48 5.48
N THR A 12 4.42 -8.44 4.93
CA THR A 12 5.22 -9.65 4.65
C THR A 12 5.84 -10.25 5.91
N ASP A 13 6.22 -9.43 6.89
CA ASP A 13 6.81 -9.89 8.16
C ASP A 13 5.87 -10.73 9.00
N HIS A 14 4.59 -10.36 9.04
CA HIS A 14 3.58 -11.00 9.86
C HIS A 14 2.58 -11.85 9.05
N GLU A 15 2.78 -11.96 7.74
CA GLU A 15 1.89 -12.66 6.80
C GLU A 15 0.41 -12.23 6.92
N THR A 16 0.17 -10.97 7.27
CA THR A 16 -1.17 -10.44 7.58
C THR A 16 -1.69 -9.55 6.46
N LYS A 17 -3.01 -9.61 6.22
CA LYS A 17 -3.71 -8.75 5.28
C LYS A 17 -4.60 -7.77 6.03
N LYS A 18 -4.57 -6.51 5.62
CA LYS A 18 -5.43 -5.45 6.16
C LYS A 18 -6.05 -4.65 5.02
N ASP A 19 -7.24 -4.13 5.26
CA ASP A 19 -7.82 -3.14 4.37
C ASP A 19 -7.09 -1.81 4.52
N GLY A 20 -6.79 -1.20 3.39
CA GLY A 20 -6.26 0.14 3.30
C GLY A 20 -7.04 0.99 2.32
N LYS A 21 -6.84 2.31 2.40
CA LYS A 21 -7.51 3.30 1.56
C LYS A 21 -6.48 4.14 0.83
N ILE A 22 -6.61 4.25 -0.50
CA ILE A 22 -5.72 5.10 -1.29
C ILE A 22 -6.01 6.58 -0.96
N LEU A 23 -5.02 7.25 -0.39
CA LEU A 23 -5.08 8.68 -0.08
C LEU A 23 -4.44 9.54 -1.17
N ARG A 24 -3.42 9.01 -1.86
CA ARG A 24 -2.69 9.72 -2.89
C ARG A 24 -2.20 8.78 -3.97
N ILE A 25 -2.25 9.24 -5.23
CA ILE A 25 -1.65 8.57 -6.39
C ILE A 25 -0.68 9.55 -7.04
N TYR A 26 0.53 9.11 -7.35
CA TYR A 26 1.54 9.91 -8.06
C TYR A 26 2.38 9.02 -8.99
N ASN A 27 3.17 9.64 -9.87
CA ASN A 27 3.85 8.93 -10.97
C ASN A 27 4.74 7.75 -10.52
N GLY A 28 5.23 7.77 -9.27
CA GLY A 28 6.13 6.76 -8.72
C GLY A 28 5.51 5.86 -7.65
N GLY A 29 4.22 5.98 -7.33
CA GLY A 29 3.66 5.24 -6.19
C GLY A 29 2.30 5.73 -5.71
N ILE A 30 1.93 5.24 -4.53
CA ILE A 30 0.68 5.53 -3.84
C ILE A 30 0.93 5.69 -2.34
N ASP A 31 0.15 6.56 -1.70
CA ASP A 31 0.07 6.60 -0.24
C ASP A 31 -1.25 5.96 0.19
N VAL A 32 -1.18 5.05 1.16
CA VAL A 32 -2.32 4.24 1.61
C VAL A 32 -2.48 4.37 3.11
N GLU A 33 -3.67 4.69 3.57
CA GLU A 33 -4.03 4.61 4.98
C GLU A 33 -4.36 3.17 5.35
N VAL A 34 -3.75 2.66 6.42
CA VAL A 34 -4.09 1.38 7.06
C VAL A 34 -4.28 1.62 8.54
N SER A 35 -5.49 1.40 9.06
CA SER A 35 -5.82 1.58 10.49
C SER A 35 -5.38 2.95 11.07
N GLY A 36 -5.59 4.04 10.32
CA GLY A 36 -5.19 5.40 10.74
C GLY A 36 -3.71 5.72 10.54
N THR A 37 -2.93 4.82 9.94
CA THR A 37 -1.50 5.01 9.67
C THR A 37 -1.24 5.12 8.16
N ILE A 38 -0.41 6.07 7.73
CA ILE A 38 -0.13 6.30 6.30
C ILE A 38 1.13 5.55 5.88
N ILE A 39 0.99 4.59 4.98
CA ILE A 39 2.07 3.81 4.38
C ILE A 39 2.35 4.36 2.98
N LYS A 40 3.61 4.78 2.75
CA LYS A 40 4.07 5.25 1.44
C LYS A 40 4.60 4.07 0.64
N LEU A 41 3.96 3.77 -0.49
CA LEU A 41 4.29 2.63 -1.33
C LEU A 41 4.84 3.12 -2.67
N LYS A 42 6.01 2.63 -3.06
CA LYS A 42 6.62 2.89 -4.36
C LYS A 42 6.18 1.83 -5.37
N LYS A 43 5.93 2.25 -6.61
CA LYS A 43 5.63 1.34 -7.71
C LYS A 43 6.92 0.63 -8.14
N THR A 44 6.94 -0.70 -8.05
CA THR A 44 8.11 -1.52 -8.43
C THR A 44 7.93 -2.18 -9.80
N LYS A 45 6.69 -2.61 -10.10
CA LYS A 45 6.28 -3.14 -11.41
C LYS A 45 4.83 -2.70 -11.67
N PRO A 46 4.29 -2.85 -12.90
CA PRO A 46 2.89 -2.56 -13.14
C PRO A 46 2.02 -3.24 -12.08
N ASN A 47 1.08 -2.49 -11.51
CA ASN A 47 0.13 -2.99 -10.53
C ASN A 47 0.70 -3.53 -9.21
N PHE A 48 1.97 -3.27 -8.90
CA PHE A 48 2.62 -3.78 -7.70
C PHE A 48 3.43 -2.69 -7.01
N TYR A 49 3.14 -2.51 -5.73
CA TYR A 49 3.69 -1.43 -4.91
C TYR A 49 4.27 -1.99 -3.62
N VAL A 50 5.42 -1.48 -3.23
CA VAL A 50 6.15 -1.90 -2.04
C VAL A 50 6.51 -0.68 -1.20
N GLY A 51 6.36 -0.78 0.11
CA GLY A 51 6.82 0.23 1.04
C GLY A 51 7.14 -0.38 2.38
N SER A 52 7.81 0.39 3.23
CA SER A 52 8.17 -0.06 4.56
C SER A 52 7.84 1.02 5.59
N MET A 53 7.49 0.57 6.79
CA MET A 53 7.21 1.44 7.92
C MET A 53 7.60 0.74 9.21
N ALA A 54 8.33 1.45 10.08
CA ALA A 54 8.75 0.94 11.39
C ALA A 54 9.48 -0.43 11.33
N GLY A 55 10.21 -0.70 10.25
CA GLY A 55 10.91 -1.97 10.02
C GLY A 55 10.06 -3.08 9.41
N LEU A 56 8.76 -2.86 9.20
CA LEU A 56 7.87 -3.81 8.54
C LEU A 56 7.75 -3.50 7.05
N GLU A 57 7.67 -4.55 6.23
CA GLU A 57 7.47 -4.44 4.79
C GLU A 57 6.00 -4.69 4.39
N PHE A 58 5.52 -3.87 3.44
CA PHE A 58 4.14 -3.87 2.97
C PHE A 58 4.08 -3.93 1.45
N VAL A 59 3.14 -4.73 0.94
CA VAL A 59 2.91 -4.96 -0.48
C VAL A 59 1.45 -4.69 -0.82
N VAL A 60 1.23 -4.02 -1.95
CA VAL A 60 -0.07 -3.85 -2.57
C VAL A 60 -0.01 -4.34 -4.00
N GLU A 61 -0.91 -5.25 -4.34
CA GLU A 61 -1.14 -5.68 -5.71
C GLU A 61 -2.55 -5.27 -6.15
N THR A 62 -2.64 -4.53 -7.25
CA THR A 62 -3.93 -4.09 -7.80
C THR A 62 -4.27 -4.85 -9.07
N LYS A 63 -5.48 -5.39 -9.17
CA LYS A 63 -5.96 -5.97 -10.44
C LYS A 63 -6.36 -4.88 -11.43
#